data_AF-A0A7X5DS03-F1
#
_entry.id   AF-A0A7X5DS03-F1
#
_cell.length_a   1.000
_cell.length_b   1.000
_cell.length_c   1.000
_cell.angle_alpha   90.00
_cell.angle_beta   90.00
_cell.angle_gamma   90.00
#
_symmetry.space_group_name_H-M   'P 1'
#
loop_
_entity.id
_entity.type
_entity.pdbx_description
1 polymer ?
#
loop_
_entity_poly.entity_id
_entity_poly.type
_entity_poly.pdbx_seq_one_letter_code
_entity_poly.pdbx_strand_id
1 'polypeptide(L)'
;MDKEELIKILHATESPDKIAKWLRKQYFPEIMNRYNLEASRKRFGLYRNEQIPSNERNLTDVRTRMGVLIEFELARLSNEILPELGIEDVFWSYVVANRFPDLEIRENNGNRLLRLEIKCLQCIAEEKSANFDTLIKDINPNTDFVIVCLWDWDDGGNDTCQWDLAPKLFKMYVFHAYSLAQLRDTYWLNKPPADLGTGYQGFDVRYAVTCTDSVFSKEQGNYGKLTRIWKKDFAYRPVETPALLDTEAEYIKFQREIIRAGFEILAKKQLSELRNGEISYIVYEGQNIGYAVEDVGYVMKAMRKSKVQEIALQNRLSILVSMTEKYRSTIYKMQPDSIDELAKNEKPKNVVEIINQS
;
A
#
# COMPACT_ATOMS: atom_id res chain seq x y z
N MET A 1 -4.32 -25.64 -1.32
CA MET A 1 -3.58 -25.31 -0.09
C MET A 1 -3.52 -26.57 0.74
N ASP A 2 -2.35 -26.94 1.31
CA ASP A 2 -2.22 -28.15 2.11
C ASP A 2 -2.77 -27.93 3.54
N LYS A 3 -3.58 -28.89 4.03
CA LYS A 3 -4.26 -28.78 5.33
C LYS A 3 -3.27 -28.84 6.49
N GLU A 4 -2.35 -29.81 6.47
CA GLU A 4 -1.41 -30.03 7.56
C GLU A 4 -0.43 -28.86 7.69
N GLU A 5 0.03 -28.34 6.56
CA GLU A 5 0.86 -27.15 6.50
C GLU A 5 0.12 -25.94 7.07
N LEU A 6 -1.13 -25.69 6.64
CA LEU A 6 -1.93 -24.59 7.16
C LEU A 6 -2.09 -24.68 8.68
N ILE A 7 -2.41 -25.86 9.24
CA ILE A 7 -2.52 -26.05 10.69
C ILE A 7 -1.21 -25.70 11.41
N LYS A 8 -0.06 -26.19 10.92
CA LYS A 8 1.25 -25.86 11.51
C LYS A 8 1.51 -24.36 11.53
N ILE A 9 1.17 -23.68 10.43
CA ILE A 9 1.32 -22.23 10.32
C ILE A 9 0.38 -21.50 11.29
N LEU A 10 -0.90 -21.85 11.31
CA LEU A 10 -1.89 -21.23 12.19
C LEU A 10 -1.53 -21.40 13.66
N HIS A 11 -1.08 -22.58 14.08
CA HIS A 11 -0.66 -22.85 15.46
C HIS A 11 0.73 -22.29 15.81
N ALA A 12 1.36 -21.51 14.91
CA ALA A 12 2.68 -20.93 15.09
C ALA A 12 3.76 -21.96 15.47
N THR A 13 3.68 -23.18 14.94
CA THR A 13 4.67 -24.23 15.23
C THR A 13 5.96 -24.07 14.43
N GLU A 14 5.94 -23.19 13.41
CA GLU A 14 7.09 -22.84 12.57
C GLU A 14 7.72 -21.52 13.01
N SER A 15 8.92 -21.22 12.50
CA SER A 15 9.56 -19.93 12.76
C SER A 15 8.79 -18.76 12.11
N PRO A 16 8.83 -17.54 12.69
CA PRO A 16 8.09 -16.39 12.16
C PRO A 16 8.39 -16.05 10.71
N ASP A 17 9.64 -16.25 10.25
CA ASP A 17 10.03 -16.01 8.87
C ASP A 17 9.39 -17.03 7.90
N LYS A 18 9.24 -18.28 8.31
CA LYS A 18 8.55 -19.31 7.52
C LYS A 18 7.05 -19.03 7.46
N ILE A 19 6.45 -18.66 8.60
CA ILE A 19 5.05 -18.25 8.67
C ILE A 19 4.79 -17.05 7.74
N ALA A 20 5.60 -15.98 7.83
CA ALA A 20 5.46 -14.82 6.97
C ALA A 20 5.58 -15.17 5.48
N LYS A 21 6.55 -16.00 5.10
CA LYS A 21 6.74 -16.46 3.70
C LYS A 21 5.55 -17.29 3.23
N TRP A 22 5.03 -18.17 4.06
CA TRP A 22 3.88 -19.01 3.71
C TRP A 22 2.61 -18.18 3.55
N LEU A 23 2.31 -17.29 4.51
CA LEU A 23 1.20 -16.35 4.42
C LEU A 23 1.28 -15.51 3.13
N ARG A 24 2.48 -15.04 2.78
CA ARG A 24 2.74 -14.21 1.58
C ARG A 24 2.62 -14.98 0.26
N LYS A 25 3.00 -16.26 0.23
CA LYS A 25 3.10 -17.05 -1.01
C LYS A 25 1.90 -17.96 -1.26
N GLN A 26 1.17 -18.34 -0.22
CA GLN A 26 0.07 -19.31 -0.30
C GLN A 26 -1.24 -18.69 0.17
N TYR A 27 -1.31 -18.22 1.42
CA TYR A 27 -2.57 -17.83 2.04
C TYR A 27 -3.19 -16.57 1.47
N PHE A 28 -2.48 -15.43 1.56
CA PHE A 28 -3.03 -14.16 1.11
C PHE A 28 -3.20 -14.04 -0.41
N PRO A 29 -2.40 -14.71 -1.27
CA PRO A 29 -2.74 -14.83 -2.69
C PRO A 29 -4.11 -15.50 -2.92
N GLU A 30 -4.44 -16.58 -2.20
CA GLU A 30 -5.75 -17.22 -2.30
C GLU A 30 -6.88 -16.29 -1.81
N ILE A 31 -6.68 -15.64 -0.66
CA ILE A 31 -7.65 -14.65 -0.14
C ILE A 31 -7.86 -13.51 -1.14
N MET A 32 -6.78 -12.98 -1.72
CA MET A 32 -6.84 -11.90 -2.71
C MET A 32 -7.59 -12.34 -3.97
N ASN A 33 -7.36 -13.56 -4.45
CA ASN A 33 -8.08 -14.13 -5.59
C ASN A 33 -9.58 -14.16 -5.31
N ARG A 34 -10.00 -14.70 -4.16
CA ARG A 34 -11.42 -14.77 -3.77
C ARG A 34 -12.05 -13.40 -3.53
N TYR A 35 -11.32 -12.49 -2.88
CA TYR A 35 -11.76 -11.11 -2.69
C TYR A 35 -12.07 -10.44 -4.02
N ASN A 36 -11.23 -10.67 -5.02
CA ASN A 36 -11.34 -10.06 -6.34
C ASN A 36 -12.42 -10.70 -7.24
N LEU A 37 -13.03 -11.81 -6.83
CA LEU A 37 -14.16 -12.39 -7.54
C LEU A 37 -15.39 -11.48 -7.45
N GLU A 38 -16.21 -11.53 -8.50
CA GLU A 38 -17.48 -10.81 -8.56
C GLU A 38 -18.39 -11.09 -7.35
N ALA A 39 -18.44 -12.36 -6.92
CA ALA A 39 -19.23 -12.79 -5.78
C ALA A 39 -18.88 -12.04 -4.48
N SER A 40 -17.63 -11.57 -4.35
CA SER A 40 -17.17 -10.74 -3.25
C SER A 40 -17.38 -9.25 -3.53
N ARG A 41 -16.80 -8.77 -4.64
CA ARG A 41 -16.75 -7.35 -5.01
C ARG A 41 -18.12 -6.70 -5.13
N LYS A 42 -19.16 -7.43 -5.53
CA LYS A 42 -20.53 -6.90 -5.66
C LYS A 42 -21.07 -6.26 -4.38
N ARG A 43 -20.61 -6.66 -3.20
CA ARG A 43 -21.03 -6.06 -1.90
C ARG A 43 -20.47 -4.67 -1.65
N PHE A 44 -19.42 -4.29 -2.38
CA PHE A 44 -18.71 -3.03 -2.24
C PHE A 44 -18.82 -2.15 -3.50
N GLY A 45 -19.55 -2.62 -4.51
CA GLY A 45 -19.76 -1.91 -5.75
C GLY A 45 -20.47 -0.58 -5.51
N LEU A 46 -20.05 0.44 -6.24
CA LEU A 46 -20.76 1.68 -6.45
C LEU A 46 -21.66 1.48 -7.67
N TYR A 47 -22.95 1.75 -7.49
CA TYR A 47 -23.96 1.48 -8.51
C TYR A 47 -24.64 2.76 -8.98
N ARG A 48 -25.05 2.79 -10.25
CA ARG A 48 -25.94 3.81 -10.81
C ARG A 48 -25.44 5.24 -10.58
N ASN A 49 -24.17 5.47 -10.88
CA ASN A 49 -23.46 6.74 -10.72
C ASN A 49 -23.32 7.23 -9.28
N GLU A 50 -23.32 6.33 -8.29
CA GLU A 50 -22.87 6.66 -6.94
C GLU A 50 -21.47 7.29 -6.97
N GLN A 51 -21.35 8.51 -6.44
CA GLN A 51 -20.12 9.30 -6.53
C GLN A 51 -19.27 9.16 -5.28
N ILE A 52 -17.96 8.99 -5.49
CA ILE A 52 -16.97 9.17 -4.42
C ILE A 52 -16.73 10.69 -4.26
N PRO A 53 -16.70 11.22 -3.02
CA PRO A 53 -16.37 12.62 -2.78
C PRO A 53 -15.03 13.02 -3.41
N SER A 54 -14.95 14.23 -3.97
CA SER A 54 -13.74 14.75 -4.64
C SER A 54 -12.82 15.59 -3.74
N ASN A 55 -13.25 15.91 -2.51
CA ASN A 55 -12.46 16.65 -1.54
C ASN A 55 -11.65 15.71 -0.62
N GLU A 56 -10.43 16.10 -0.25
CA GLU A 56 -9.47 15.24 0.46
C GLU A 56 -9.96 14.76 1.83
N ARG A 57 -10.72 15.60 2.53
CA ARG A 57 -11.24 15.25 3.86
C ARG A 57 -12.21 14.06 3.74
N ASN A 58 -13.20 14.17 2.87
CA ASN A 58 -14.17 13.10 2.69
C ASN A 58 -13.56 11.87 2.02
N LEU A 59 -12.53 12.03 1.18
CA LEU A 59 -11.77 10.90 0.64
C LEU A 59 -11.06 10.10 1.74
N THR A 60 -10.58 10.76 2.78
CA THR A 60 -9.98 10.09 3.94
C THR A 60 -11.00 9.23 4.68
N ASP A 61 -12.23 9.72 4.84
CA ASP A 61 -13.32 8.95 5.47
C ASP A 61 -13.70 7.72 4.63
N VAL A 62 -13.80 7.87 3.31
CA VAL A 62 -14.05 6.74 2.39
C VAL A 62 -12.93 5.71 2.46
N ARG A 63 -11.66 6.15 2.45
CA ARG A 63 -10.51 5.24 2.57
C ARG A 63 -10.51 4.49 3.89
N THR A 64 -10.85 5.16 4.99
CA THR A 64 -10.93 4.56 6.32
C THR A 64 -12.05 3.52 6.36
N ARG A 65 -13.24 3.85 5.84
CA ARG A 65 -14.37 2.91 5.74
C ARG A 65 -14.03 1.70 4.89
N MET A 66 -13.40 1.91 3.73
CA MET A 66 -12.97 0.81 2.87
C MET A 66 -11.93 -0.08 3.54
N GLY A 67 -11.02 0.49 4.35
CA GLY A 67 -10.06 -0.30 5.12
C GLY A 67 -10.75 -1.27 6.08
N VAL A 68 -11.75 -0.80 6.81
CA VAL A 68 -12.57 -1.63 7.72
C VAL A 68 -13.37 -2.69 6.95
N LEU A 69 -13.96 -2.32 5.81
CA LEU A 69 -14.72 -3.27 4.98
C LEU A 69 -13.83 -4.37 4.38
N ILE A 70 -12.62 -4.03 3.95
CA ILE A 70 -11.63 -5.00 3.48
C ILE A 70 -11.28 -5.95 4.63
N GLU A 71 -10.95 -5.44 5.81
CA GLU A 71 -10.66 -6.26 6.99
C GLU A 71 -11.76 -7.28 7.29
N PHE A 72 -13.03 -6.84 7.34
CA PHE A 72 -14.18 -7.72 7.53
C PHE A 72 -14.27 -8.81 6.45
N GLU A 73 -14.05 -8.44 5.20
CA GLU A 73 -14.11 -9.37 4.08
C GLU A 73 -12.97 -10.39 4.11
N LEU A 74 -11.76 -10.00 4.50
CA LEU A 74 -10.62 -10.93 4.65
C LEU A 74 -10.91 -11.99 5.72
N ALA A 75 -11.47 -11.59 6.86
CA ALA A 75 -11.86 -12.51 7.92
C ALA A 75 -13.01 -13.44 7.47
N ARG A 76 -14.01 -12.89 6.77
CA ARG A 76 -15.13 -13.66 6.19
C ARG A 76 -14.61 -14.75 5.24
N LEU A 77 -13.78 -14.37 4.26
CA LEU A 77 -13.18 -15.29 3.29
C LEU A 77 -12.30 -16.34 3.97
N SER A 78 -11.54 -15.94 4.99
CA SER A 78 -10.73 -16.87 5.79
C SER A 78 -11.59 -17.93 6.46
N ASN A 79 -12.73 -17.53 7.04
CA ASN A 79 -13.69 -18.43 7.67
C ASN A 79 -14.49 -19.29 6.67
N GLU A 80 -14.47 -18.98 5.37
CA GLU A 80 -14.97 -19.88 4.31
C GLU A 80 -13.93 -20.93 3.93
N ILE A 81 -12.65 -20.55 3.85
CA ILE A 81 -11.56 -21.45 3.44
C ILE A 81 -11.32 -22.56 4.48
N LEU A 82 -11.39 -22.26 5.78
CA LEU A 82 -11.06 -23.23 6.82
C LEU A 82 -11.97 -24.49 6.76
N PRO A 83 -13.32 -24.37 6.73
CA PRO A 83 -14.20 -25.53 6.58
C PRO A 83 -14.02 -26.27 5.25
N GLU A 84 -13.73 -25.58 4.15
CA GLU A 84 -13.45 -26.22 2.85
C GLU A 84 -12.23 -27.15 2.90
N LEU A 85 -11.28 -26.85 3.79
CA LEU A 85 -10.10 -27.69 4.06
C LEU A 85 -10.34 -28.70 5.20
N GLY A 86 -11.57 -28.81 5.71
CA GLY A 86 -11.95 -29.68 6.82
C GLY A 86 -11.34 -29.25 8.16
N ILE A 87 -11.10 -27.94 8.35
CA ILE A 87 -10.67 -27.34 9.61
C ILE A 87 -11.90 -26.67 10.24
N GLU A 88 -12.40 -27.22 11.33
CA GLU A 88 -13.64 -26.80 11.98
C GLU A 88 -13.41 -26.27 13.41
N ASP A 89 -12.20 -26.43 13.93
CA ASP A 89 -11.80 -26.08 15.29
C ASP A 89 -11.04 -24.76 15.38
N VAL A 90 -10.67 -24.17 14.23
CA VAL A 90 -9.96 -22.89 14.13
C VAL A 90 -10.79 -21.89 13.34
N PHE A 91 -10.80 -20.63 13.77
CA PHE A 91 -11.52 -19.54 13.09
C PHE A 91 -10.83 -18.19 13.26
N TRP A 92 -11.15 -17.25 12.37
CA TRP A 92 -10.74 -15.85 12.42
C TRP A 92 -11.78 -15.02 13.15
N SER A 93 -11.32 -14.19 14.07
CA SER A 93 -12.15 -13.37 14.95
C SER A 93 -11.68 -11.91 14.96
N TYR A 94 -12.62 -11.00 15.18
CA TYR A 94 -12.36 -9.56 15.26
C TYR A 94 -12.01 -9.15 16.68
N VAL A 95 -11.04 -8.25 16.84
CA VAL A 95 -10.78 -7.61 18.12
C VAL A 95 -11.65 -6.36 18.25
N VAL A 96 -12.69 -6.46 19.09
CA VAL A 96 -13.67 -5.37 19.27
C VAL A 96 -13.10 -4.15 20.00
N ALA A 97 -12.10 -4.39 20.86
CA ALA A 97 -11.37 -3.29 21.47
C ALA A 97 -10.50 -2.65 20.39
N ASN A 98 -10.71 -1.37 20.09
CA ASN A 98 -9.93 -0.59 19.10
C ASN A 98 -8.45 -0.45 19.51
N ARG A 99 -7.71 -1.56 19.46
CA ARG A 99 -6.31 -1.75 19.85
C ARG A 99 -5.75 -2.90 19.01
N PHE A 100 -4.44 -2.90 18.83
CA PHE A 100 -3.73 -4.01 18.20
C PHE A 100 -4.03 -5.37 18.88
N PRO A 101 -4.21 -6.46 18.12
CA PRO A 101 -4.33 -6.51 16.65
C PRO A 101 -5.77 -6.23 16.18
N ASP A 102 -5.98 -6.06 14.86
CA ASP A 102 -7.33 -6.00 14.28
C ASP A 102 -8.03 -7.39 14.26
N LEU A 103 -7.29 -8.44 13.88
CA LEU A 103 -7.78 -9.82 13.78
C LEU A 103 -6.98 -10.78 14.66
N GLU A 104 -7.66 -11.78 15.23
CA GLU A 104 -7.07 -12.90 15.95
C GLU A 104 -7.58 -14.23 15.42
N ILE A 105 -6.67 -15.18 15.21
CA ILE A 105 -7.01 -16.57 14.90
C ILE A 105 -7.14 -17.33 16.22
N ARG A 106 -8.21 -18.11 16.35
CA ARG A 106 -8.57 -18.78 17.60
C ARG A 106 -9.00 -20.22 17.39
N GLU A 107 -8.82 -21.01 18.43
CA GLU A 107 -9.49 -22.30 18.57
C GLU A 107 -10.89 -22.13 19.18
N ASN A 108 -11.76 -23.13 19.02
CA ASN A 108 -13.11 -23.16 19.62
C ASN A 108 -13.13 -23.03 21.16
N ASN A 109 -12.03 -23.36 21.84
CA ASN A 109 -11.87 -23.17 23.28
C ASN A 109 -11.49 -21.72 23.68
N GLY A 110 -11.29 -20.84 22.70
CA GLY A 110 -10.89 -19.44 22.90
C GLY A 110 -9.38 -19.20 22.93
N ASN A 111 -8.53 -20.23 22.82
CA ASN A 111 -7.09 -20.07 22.72
C ASN A 111 -6.73 -19.22 21.51
N ARG A 112 -5.76 -18.32 21.69
CA ARG A 112 -5.26 -17.46 20.62
C ARG A 112 -4.07 -18.11 19.95
N LEU A 113 -4.10 -18.08 18.62
CA LEU A 113 -3.04 -18.56 17.77
C LEU A 113 -2.28 -17.34 17.19
N LEU A 114 -2.48 -17.02 15.90
CA LEU A 114 -1.89 -15.81 15.28
C LEU A 114 -2.71 -14.54 15.54
N ARG A 115 -2.03 -13.40 15.47
CA ARG A 115 -2.60 -12.05 15.57
C ARG A 115 -2.17 -11.21 14.39
N LEU A 116 -3.12 -10.51 13.77
CA LEU A 116 -2.90 -9.82 12.51
C LEU A 116 -3.44 -8.40 12.57
N GLU A 117 -2.56 -7.44 12.32
CA GLU A 117 -2.93 -6.06 12.07
C GLU A 117 -3.17 -5.86 10.57
N ILE A 118 -4.29 -5.29 10.18
CA ILE A 118 -4.66 -5.03 8.80
C ILE A 118 -4.52 -3.54 8.51
N LYS A 119 -3.70 -3.20 7.52
CA LYS A 119 -3.54 -1.82 7.03
C LYS A 119 -3.90 -1.75 5.57
N CYS A 120 -4.82 -0.85 5.23
CA CYS A 120 -5.27 -0.68 3.85
C CYS A 120 -4.72 0.61 3.26
N LEU A 121 -4.11 0.52 2.08
CA LEU A 121 -3.55 1.63 1.34
C LEU A 121 -4.21 1.72 -0.03
N GLN A 122 -4.81 2.88 -0.32
CA GLN A 122 -5.27 3.16 -1.68
C GLN A 122 -4.07 3.46 -2.59
N CYS A 123 -3.99 2.85 -3.77
CA CYS A 123 -2.88 3.01 -4.70
C CYS A 123 -2.65 4.47 -5.10
N ILE A 124 -3.71 5.16 -5.52
CA ILE A 124 -3.63 6.53 -6.04
C ILE A 124 -3.63 7.64 -4.97
N ALA A 125 -3.68 7.29 -3.68
CA ALA A 125 -3.65 8.30 -2.62
C ALA A 125 -2.34 9.09 -2.64
N GLU A 126 -2.44 10.43 -2.64
CA GLU A 126 -1.30 11.36 -2.58
C GLU A 126 -0.51 11.18 -1.28
N GLU A 127 -1.23 11.04 -0.15
CA GLU A 127 -0.67 10.66 1.14
C GLU A 127 -1.20 9.29 1.55
N LYS A 128 -0.33 8.29 1.48
CA LYS A 128 -0.59 6.94 1.97
C LYS A 128 -0.46 6.95 3.50
N SER A 129 -1.52 7.38 4.17
CA SER A 129 -1.58 7.49 5.63
C SER A 129 -2.07 6.18 6.25
N ALA A 130 -1.17 5.23 6.44
CA ALA A 130 -1.39 4.12 7.35
C ALA A 130 -0.24 4.05 8.34
N ASN A 131 -0.59 3.90 9.62
CA ASN A 131 0.36 3.88 10.72
C ASN A 131 0.38 2.50 11.36
N PHE A 132 1.58 2.04 11.68
CA PHE A 132 1.85 0.94 12.58
C PHE A 132 2.64 1.51 13.77
N ASP A 133 1.92 2.01 14.77
CA ASP A 133 2.43 2.69 15.96
C ASP A 133 2.38 1.82 17.23
N THR A 134 1.96 0.56 17.10
CA THR A 134 1.99 -0.43 18.19
C THR A 134 3.40 -0.56 18.76
N LEU A 135 3.55 -0.34 20.07
CA LEU A 135 4.85 -0.44 20.73
C LEU A 135 5.33 -1.89 20.77
N ILE A 136 6.65 -2.10 20.71
CA ILE A 136 7.28 -3.45 20.72
C ILE A 136 6.76 -4.31 21.88
N LYS A 137 6.55 -3.72 23.06
CA LYS A 137 6.06 -4.43 24.26
C LYS A 137 4.68 -5.08 24.09
N ASP A 138 3.85 -4.60 23.16
CA ASP A 138 2.49 -5.08 22.93
C ASP A 138 2.45 -6.14 21.80
N ILE A 139 3.61 -6.42 21.18
CA ILE A 139 3.78 -7.34 20.06
C ILE A 139 4.44 -8.63 20.54
N ASN A 140 3.85 -9.77 20.21
CA ASN A 140 4.42 -11.09 20.43
C ASN A 140 5.34 -11.45 19.25
N PRO A 141 6.63 -11.72 19.49
CA PRO A 141 7.62 -12.00 18.44
C PRO A 141 7.43 -13.34 17.72
N ASN A 142 6.46 -14.17 18.12
CA ASN A 142 6.24 -15.48 17.50
C ASN A 142 4.94 -15.57 16.70
N THR A 143 3.94 -14.73 17.02
CA THR A 143 2.56 -14.93 16.54
C THR A 143 1.96 -13.73 15.82
N ASP A 144 2.67 -12.61 15.78
CA ASP A 144 2.10 -11.34 15.33
C ASP A 144 2.63 -10.88 13.98
N PHE A 145 1.71 -10.50 13.10
CA PHE A 145 2.05 -10.03 11.75
C PHE A 145 1.24 -8.78 11.39
N VAL A 146 1.81 -7.98 10.48
CA VAL A 146 1.16 -6.82 9.88
C VAL A 146 0.91 -7.14 8.41
N ILE A 147 -0.34 -7.03 7.99
CA ILE A 147 -0.81 -7.28 6.64
C ILE A 147 -1.16 -5.94 6.01
N VAL A 148 -0.49 -5.61 4.90
CA VAL A 148 -0.78 -4.37 4.17
C VAL A 148 -1.50 -4.70 2.87
N CYS A 149 -2.75 -4.27 2.76
CA CYS A 149 -3.62 -4.44 1.61
C CYS A 149 -3.52 -3.22 0.69
N LEU A 150 -3.02 -3.42 -0.52
CA LEU A 150 -2.94 -2.39 -1.55
C LEU A 150 -4.18 -2.52 -2.45
N TRP A 151 -5.02 -1.48 -2.48
CA TRP A 151 -6.31 -1.51 -3.16
C TRP A 151 -6.58 -0.25 -3.98
N ASP A 152 -7.47 -0.33 -4.96
CA ASP A 152 -8.08 0.85 -5.59
C ASP A 152 -9.43 0.50 -6.20
N TRP A 153 -10.13 1.51 -6.71
CA TRP A 153 -11.36 1.35 -7.48
C TRP A 153 -11.04 0.82 -8.89
N ASP A 154 -11.82 -0.16 -9.33
CA ASP A 154 -11.68 -0.83 -10.62
C ASP A 154 -13.09 -1.04 -11.20
N ASP A 155 -13.22 -0.79 -12.49
CA ASP A 155 -14.48 -0.83 -13.26
C ASP A 155 -14.72 -2.19 -13.95
N GLY A 156 -13.78 -3.13 -13.83
CA GLY A 156 -13.86 -4.45 -14.46
C GLY A 156 -14.43 -5.56 -13.57
N GLY A 157 -14.69 -6.71 -14.19
CA GLY A 157 -15.07 -7.96 -13.51
C GLY A 157 -16.53 -8.01 -13.03
N ASN A 158 -17.41 -7.26 -13.71
CA ASN A 158 -18.82 -7.06 -13.43
C ASN A 158 -19.73 -7.83 -14.41
N ASP A 159 -19.36 -9.07 -14.77
CA ASP A 159 -20.04 -9.86 -15.80
C ASP A 159 -21.53 -10.10 -15.49
N THR A 160 -21.88 -10.29 -14.20
CA THR A 160 -23.26 -10.56 -13.74
C THR A 160 -23.90 -9.35 -13.07
N CYS A 161 -23.14 -8.58 -12.29
CA CYS A 161 -23.58 -7.49 -11.45
C CYS A 161 -23.00 -6.17 -11.97
N GLN A 162 -23.85 -5.32 -12.56
CA GLN A 162 -23.45 -4.08 -13.22
C GLN A 162 -23.12 -2.94 -12.24
N TRP A 163 -21.99 -3.03 -11.52
CA TRP A 163 -21.43 -1.88 -10.79
C TRP A 163 -20.61 -1.00 -11.72
N ASP A 164 -20.50 0.29 -11.37
CA ASP A 164 -19.65 1.25 -12.07
C ASP A 164 -18.20 1.11 -11.61
N LEU A 165 -18.00 0.96 -10.29
CA LEU A 165 -16.70 0.77 -9.66
C LEU A 165 -16.83 -0.19 -8.48
N ALA A 166 -15.86 -1.08 -8.29
CA ALA A 166 -15.74 -1.87 -7.08
C ALA A 166 -14.27 -1.93 -6.64
N PRO A 167 -13.98 -2.00 -5.33
CA PRO A 167 -12.63 -2.11 -4.84
C PRO A 167 -11.99 -3.42 -5.33
N LYS A 168 -10.71 -3.33 -5.67
CA LYS A 168 -9.88 -4.47 -6.08
C LYS A 168 -8.60 -4.46 -5.29
N LEU A 169 -8.20 -5.62 -4.79
CA LEU A 169 -6.90 -5.82 -4.18
C LEU A 169 -5.86 -6.09 -5.26
N PHE A 170 -4.85 -5.24 -5.32
CA PHE A 170 -3.72 -5.39 -6.26
C PHE A 170 -2.60 -6.22 -5.65
N LYS A 171 -2.39 -6.09 -4.34
CA LYS A 171 -1.34 -6.82 -3.63
C LYS A 171 -1.60 -6.85 -2.13
N MET A 172 -1.12 -7.90 -1.49
CA MET A 172 -1.04 -8.00 -0.03
C MET A 172 0.40 -8.25 0.39
N TYR A 173 0.88 -7.47 1.36
CA TYR A 173 2.21 -7.63 1.94
C TYR A 173 2.08 -8.19 3.35
N VAL A 174 3.02 -9.03 3.76
CA VAL A 174 3.04 -9.68 5.08
C VAL A 174 4.37 -9.39 5.73
N PHE A 175 4.32 -8.75 6.89
CA PHE A 175 5.48 -8.42 7.71
C PHE A 175 5.39 -9.11 9.05
N HIS A 176 6.50 -9.64 9.54
CA HIS A 176 6.60 -10.03 10.94
C HIS A 176 6.56 -8.77 11.81
N ALA A 177 5.55 -8.64 12.68
CA ALA A 177 5.23 -7.39 13.36
C ALA A 177 6.38 -6.91 14.25
N TYR A 178 7.01 -7.82 14.99
CA TYR A 178 8.10 -7.49 15.90
C TYR A 178 9.33 -6.99 15.14
N SER A 179 9.72 -7.66 14.06
CA SER A 179 10.82 -7.21 13.21
C SER A 179 10.52 -5.87 12.54
N LEU A 180 9.29 -5.65 12.08
CA LEU A 180 8.87 -4.37 11.51
C LEU A 180 8.96 -3.24 12.55
N ALA A 181 8.55 -3.51 13.79
CA ALA A 181 8.65 -2.58 14.90
C ALA A 181 10.11 -2.28 15.28
N GLN A 182 11.01 -3.28 15.26
CA GLN A 182 12.45 -3.06 15.48
C GLN A 182 13.07 -2.15 14.42
N LEU A 183 12.74 -2.37 13.14
CA LEU A 183 13.18 -1.49 12.04
C LEU A 183 12.65 -0.07 12.25
N ARG A 184 11.35 0.07 12.54
CA ARG A 184 10.68 1.36 12.80
C ARG A 184 11.34 2.11 13.95
N ASP A 185 11.48 1.47 15.10
CA ASP A 185 11.96 2.10 16.32
C ASP A 185 13.42 2.53 16.16
N THR A 186 14.24 1.66 15.55
CA THR A 186 15.65 1.96 15.27
C THR A 186 15.79 3.13 14.29
N TYR A 187 15.02 3.13 13.20
CA TYR A 187 15.05 4.21 12.22
C TYR A 187 14.55 5.53 12.81
N TRP A 188 13.46 5.50 13.56
CA TRP A 188 12.86 6.68 14.17
C TRP A 188 13.80 7.30 15.21
N LEU A 189 14.33 6.52 16.15
CA LEU A 189 15.25 7.00 17.19
C LEU A 189 16.52 7.66 16.62
N ASN A 190 16.96 7.25 15.44
CA ASN A 190 18.14 7.79 14.77
C ASN A 190 17.81 8.91 13.77
N LYS A 191 16.55 9.38 13.74
CA LYS A 191 16.10 10.51 12.92
C LYS A 191 15.24 11.47 13.74
N PRO A 192 15.83 12.12 14.76
CA PRO A 192 15.11 13.11 15.53
C PRO A 192 14.59 14.24 14.63
N PRO A 193 13.34 14.70 14.80
CA PRO A 193 12.84 15.94 14.22
C PRO A 193 13.83 17.11 14.36
N ALA A 194 13.98 17.92 13.32
CA ALA A 194 14.98 19.00 13.29
C ALA A 194 14.70 20.12 14.32
N ASP A 195 13.43 20.26 14.72
CA ASP A 195 12.91 21.21 15.70
C ASP A 195 13.09 20.76 17.15
N LEU A 196 13.57 19.54 17.42
CA LEU A 196 13.88 19.08 18.77
C LEU A 196 15.08 19.78 19.40
N GLY A 197 16.01 20.33 18.61
CA GLY A 197 17.22 20.96 19.13
C GLY A 197 18.04 20.02 20.02
N THR A 198 18.22 20.38 21.29
CA THR A 198 18.88 19.55 22.33
C THR A 198 17.93 18.60 23.05
N GLY A 199 16.71 18.44 22.53
CA GLY A 199 15.65 17.61 23.07
C GLY A 199 15.93 16.11 22.99
N TYR A 200 15.00 15.33 23.54
CA TYR A 200 15.08 13.87 23.56
C TYR A 200 13.96 13.23 22.75
N GLN A 201 14.23 12.03 22.25
CA GLN A 201 13.24 11.18 21.62
C GLN A 201 13.36 9.78 22.22
N GLY A 202 12.23 9.14 22.50
CA GLY A 202 12.23 7.84 23.15
C GLY A 202 10.84 7.24 23.29
N PHE A 203 10.71 6.33 24.24
CA PHE A 203 9.47 5.63 24.54
C PHE A 203 9.16 5.77 26.03
N ASP A 204 7.90 6.04 26.35
CA ASP A 204 7.38 5.77 27.69
C ASP A 204 6.57 4.45 27.67
N VAL A 205 5.88 4.13 28.77
CA VAL A 205 5.10 2.89 28.91
C VAL A 205 3.86 2.86 28.01
N ARG A 206 3.47 3.97 27.38
CA ARG A 206 2.24 4.12 26.60
C ARG A 206 2.50 4.55 25.15
N TYR A 207 3.51 5.36 24.90
CA TYR A 207 3.71 6.06 23.62
C TYR A 207 5.19 6.24 23.26
N ALA A 208 5.41 6.46 21.96
CA ALA A 208 6.58 7.19 21.47
C ALA A 208 6.47 8.66 21.93
N VAL A 209 7.56 9.20 22.48
CA VAL A 209 7.59 10.54 23.07
C VAL A 209 8.74 11.38 22.50
N THR A 210 8.47 12.67 22.35
CA THR A 210 9.46 13.71 22.04
C THR A 210 9.50 14.70 23.20
N CYS A 211 10.67 15.28 23.47
CA CYS A 211 10.88 16.21 24.57
C CYS A 211 11.66 17.42 24.07
N THR A 212 11.04 18.59 24.12
CA THR A 212 11.67 19.88 23.80
C THR A 212 11.57 20.77 25.04
N ASP A 213 12.68 21.37 25.47
CA ASP A 213 12.75 22.22 26.67
C ASP A 213 12.16 21.56 27.94
N SER A 214 12.44 20.25 28.12
CA SER A 214 11.90 19.41 29.21
C SER A 214 10.38 19.18 29.18
N VAL A 215 9.69 19.57 28.11
CA VAL A 215 8.26 19.30 27.90
C VAL A 215 8.11 18.05 27.05
N PHE A 216 7.62 16.98 27.68
CA PHE A 216 7.33 15.72 27.01
C PHE A 216 5.98 15.78 26.31
N SER A 217 5.94 15.35 25.06
CA SER A 217 4.73 15.23 24.27
C SER A 217 4.68 13.88 23.57
N LYS A 218 3.46 13.36 23.39
CA LYS A 218 3.24 12.18 22.55
C LYS A 218 3.62 12.55 21.11
N GLU A 219 4.42 11.71 20.47
CA GLU A 219 4.74 11.87 19.04
C GLU A 219 3.46 11.75 18.20
N GLN A 220 3.15 12.77 17.39
CA GLN A 220 1.91 12.84 16.60
C GLN A 220 2.12 12.75 15.09
N GLY A 221 3.37 12.79 14.60
CA GLY A 221 3.63 13.13 13.20
C GLY A 221 4.26 12.03 12.36
N ASN A 222 5.25 11.31 12.88
CA ASN A 222 6.13 10.48 12.07
C ASN A 222 6.25 9.03 12.53
N TYR A 223 6.04 8.76 13.82
CA TYR A 223 6.15 7.41 14.34
C TYR A 223 5.12 6.47 13.73
N GLY A 224 5.59 5.34 13.21
CA GLY A 224 4.74 4.29 12.65
C GLY A 224 4.22 4.51 11.23
N LYS A 225 4.45 5.66 10.58
CA LYS A 225 4.05 5.85 9.17
C LYS A 225 4.66 4.74 8.30
N LEU A 226 3.82 3.85 7.76
CA LEU A 226 4.26 2.64 7.06
C LEU A 226 5.19 2.93 5.89
N THR A 227 5.02 4.06 5.22
CA THR A 227 5.89 4.48 4.10
C THR A 227 7.28 4.96 4.53
N ARG A 228 7.54 5.10 5.84
CA ARG A 228 8.75 5.72 6.42
C ARG A 228 9.36 4.91 7.58
N ILE A 229 9.11 3.61 7.64
CA ILE A 229 9.63 2.72 8.70
C ILE A 229 11.13 2.47 8.55
N TRP A 230 11.63 2.31 7.33
CA TRP A 230 13.02 1.93 7.10
C TRP A 230 13.58 2.52 5.80
N LYS A 231 14.91 2.57 5.71
CA LYS A 231 15.64 2.90 4.48
C LYS A 231 16.83 1.93 4.36
N LYS A 232 17.08 1.46 3.14
CA LYS A 232 18.28 0.67 2.83
C LYS A 232 19.56 1.41 3.22
N ASP A 233 20.57 0.65 3.63
CA ASP A 233 21.92 1.13 3.98
C ASP A 233 21.94 2.08 5.19
N PHE A 234 20.97 1.93 6.09
CA PHE A 234 20.96 2.65 7.36
C PHE A 234 22.06 2.14 8.30
N ALA A 235 22.79 3.06 8.93
CA ALA A 235 24.02 2.74 9.67
C ALA A 235 23.76 1.92 10.95
N TYR A 236 22.73 2.28 11.72
CA TYR A 236 22.40 1.61 12.98
C TYR A 236 21.28 0.61 12.74
N ARG A 237 21.60 -0.68 12.85
CA ARG A 237 20.67 -1.78 12.53
C ARG A 237 20.30 -2.55 13.80
N PRO A 238 19.05 -3.02 13.92
CA PRO A 238 18.69 -4.00 14.95
C PRO A 238 19.46 -5.31 14.73
N VAL A 239 19.46 -6.16 15.77
CA VAL A 239 20.10 -7.50 15.70
C VAL A 239 19.48 -8.30 14.56
N GLU A 240 20.34 -8.81 13.68
CA GLU A 240 19.89 -9.56 12.51
C GLU A 240 19.38 -10.95 12.92
N THR A 241 18.15 -11.24 12.49
CA THR A 241 17.51 -12.55 12.61
C THR A 241 16.91 -12.92 11.25
N PRO A 242 16.64 -14.21 10.98
CA PRO A 242 15.99 -14.61 9.73
C PRO A 242 14.66 -13.87 9.47
N ALA A 243 13.86 -13.65 10.51
CA ALA A 243 12.61 -12.90 10.40
C ALA A 243 12.82 -11.41 10.11
N LEU A 244 13.87 -10.81 10.68
CA LEU A 244 14.21 -9.42 10.43
C LEU A 244 14.67 -9.19 8.99
N LEU A 245 15.56 -10.05 8.49
CA LEU A 245 16.07 -9.98 7.12
C LEU A 245 14.96 -10.20 6.08
N ASP A 246 14.06 -11.17 6.31
CA ASP A 246 12.88 -11.36 5.44
C ASP A 246 11.94 -10.15 5.46
N THR A 247 11.68 -9.60 6.66
CA THR A 247 10.81 -8.43 6.83
C THR A 247 11.39 -7.19 6.16
N GLU A 248 12.69 -6.93 6.31
CA GLU A 248 13.37 -5.82 5.63
C GLU A 248 13.31 -5.96 4.11
N ALA A 249 13.60 -7.16 3.58
CA ALA A 249 13.55 -7.41 2.15
C ALA A 249 12.15 -7.17 1.57
N GLU A 250 11.12 -7.67 2.25
CA GLU A 250 9.72 -7.43 1.84
C GLU A 250 9.35 -5.94 1.99
N TYR A 251 9.84 -5.26 3.03
CA TYR A 251 9.54 -3.85 3.26
C TYR A 251 10.14 -2.94 2.17
N ILE A 252 11.39 -3.20 1.76
CA ILE A 252 12.03 -2.47 0.65
C ILE A 252 11.26 -2.71 -0.66
N LYS A 253 10.82 -3.94 -0.90
CA LYS A 253 9.99 -4.27 -2.06
C LYS A 253 8.65 -3.51 -2.01
N PHE A 254 7.97 -3.54 -0.88
CA PHE A 254 6.74 -2.78 -0.62
C PHE A 254 6.89 -1.30 -0.96
N GLN A 255 7.94 -0.63 -0.46
CA GLN A 255 8.17 0.80 -0.72
C GLN A 255 8.24 1.13 -2.22
N ARG A 256 8.89 0.28 -3.02
CA ARG A 256 9.00 0.49 -4.48
C ARG A 256 7.70 0.21 -5.21
N GLU A 257 7.00 -0.86 -4.82
CA GLU A 257 5.85 -1.37 -5.55
C GLU A 257 4.59 -0.52 -5.32
N ILE A 258 4.37 0.03 -4.11
CA ILE A 258 3.19 0.87 -3.83
C ILE A 258 3.15 2.15 -4.67
N ILE A 259 4.32 2.74 -4.95
CA ILE A 259 4.40 3.96 -5.76
C ILE A 259 4.08 3.61 -7.21
N ARG A 260 4.72 2.55 -7.73
CA ARG A 260 4.54 2.07 -9.11
C ARG A 260 3.09 1.67 -9.40
N ALA A 261 2.42 0.99 -8.46
CA ALA A 261 1.03 0.58 -8.64
C ALA A 261 0.08 1.77 -8.84
N GLY A 262 0.21 2.82 -8.00
CA GLY A 262 -0.60 4.03 -8.17
C GLY A 262 -0.27 4.80 -9.45
N PHE A 263 1.01 4.84 -9.85
CA PHE A 263 1.41 5.43 -11.13
C PHE A 263 0.77 4.68 -12.31
N GLU A 264 0.82 3.35 -12.32
CA GLU A 264 0.25 2.54 -13.39
C GLU A 264 -1.25 2.73 -13.52
N ILE A 265 -1.98 2.72 -12.40
CA ILE A 265 -3.44 2.94 -12.38
C ILE A 265 -3.78 4.34 -12.94
N LEU A 266 -3.10 5.38 -12.45
CA LEU A 266 -3.33 6.75 -12.90
C LEU A 266 -3.00 6.93 -14.38
N ALA A 267 -1.83 6.48 -14.81
CA ALA A 267 -1.38 6.61 -16.19
C ALA A 267 -2.34 5.90 -17.15
N LYS A 268 -2.69 4.63 -16.88
CA LYS A 268 -3.57 3.86 -17.76
C LYS A 268 -4.99 4.43 -17.82
N LYS A 269 -5.53 4.86 -16.67
CA LYS A 269 -6.85 5.50 -16.60
C LYS A 269 -6.87 6.78 -17.44
N GLN A 270 -5.92 7.68 -17.22
CA GLN A 270 -5.88 8.98 -17.90
C GLN A 270 -5.58 8.84 -19.39
N LEU A 271 -4.72 7.88 -19.79
CA LEU A 271 -4.49 7.58 -21.19
C LEU A 271 -5.76 7.10 -21.89
N SER A 272 -6.54 6.22 -21.24
CA SER A 272 -7.81 5.72 -21.78
C SER A 272 -8.89 6.80 -21.86
N GLU A 273 -8.84 7.82 -20.99
CA GLU A 273 -9.73 9.00 -21.07
C GLU A 273 -9.31 9.96 -22.19
N LEU A 274 -8.02 10.02 -22.53
CA LEU A 274 -7.48 10.95 -23.53
C LEU A 274 -7.53 10.40 -24.96
N ARG A 275 -7.36 9.09 -25.14
CA ARG A 275 -7.21 8.43 -26.43
C ARG A 275 -7.87 7.05 -26.45
N ASN A 276 -8.41 6.67 -27.61
CA ASN A 276 -8.98 5.36 -27.85
C ASN A 276 -7.96 4.47 -28.57
N GLY A 277 -6.94 3.99 -27.84
CA GLY A 277 -5.87 3.17 -28.41
C GLY A 277 -5.26 2.18 -27.42
N GLU A 278 -4.41 1.29 -27.94
CA GLU A 278 -3.71 0.30 -27.11
C GLU A 278 -2.59 0.97 -26.30
N ILE A 279 -2.58 0.71 -24.99
CA ILE A 279 -1.54 1.22 -24.09
C ILE A 279 -0.26 0.41 -24.28
N SER A 280 0.79 1.08 -24.73
CA SER A 280 2.14 0.54 -24.91
C SER A 280 3.08 1.00 -23.80
N TYR A 281 4.25 0.34 -23.69
CA TYR A 281 5.31 0.74 -22.76
C TYR A 281 6.20 1.82 -23.35
N ILE A 282 6.58 2.80 -22.53
CA ILE A 282 7.68 3.72 -22.82
C ILE A 282 8.97 3.05 -22.32
N VAL A 283 9.84 2.69 -23.26
CA VAL A 283 11.15 2.07 -22.95
C VAL A 283 12.25 3.12 -23.14
N TYR A 284 13.08 3.28 -22.12
CA TYR A 284 14.25 4.14 -22.15
C TYR A 284 15.42 3.44 -21.47
N GLU A 285 16.60 3.43 -22.09
CA GLU A 285 17.78 2.70 -21.61
C GLU A 285 17.49 1.21 -21.29
N GLY A 286 16.62 0.58 -22.08
CA GLY A 286 16.21 -0.82 -21.88
C GLY A 286 15.27 -1.07 -20.69
N GLN A 287 14.77 -0.02 -20.04
CA GLN A 287 13.84 -0.13 -18.92
C GLN A 287 12.48 0.47 -19.28
N ASN A 288 11.41 -0.20 -18.87
CA ASN A 288 10.08 0.40 -18.87
C ASN A 288 10.02 1.51 -17.82
N ILE A 289 9.84 2.74 -18.28
CA ILE A 289 9.74 3.94 -17.45
C ILE A 289 8.34 4.55 -17.43
N GLY A 290 7.39 3.99 -18.19
CA GLY A 290 6.10 4.63 -18.44
C GLY A 290 5.16 3.89 -19.38
N TYR A 291 4.06 4.57 -19.69
CA TYR A 291 2.98 4.08 -20.55
C TYR A 291 2.63 5.14 -21.58
N ALA A 292 2.25 4.74 -22.80
CA ALA A 292 1.82 5.65 -23.84
C ALA A 292 0.64 5.10 -24.63
N VAL A 293 -0.21 5.99 -25.12
CA VAL A 293 -1.22 5.71 -26.14
C VAL A 293 -1.08 6.79 -27.19
N GLU A 294 -0.91 6.37 -28.45
CA GLU A 294 -0.73 7.26 -29.59
C GLU A 294 0.39 8.31 -29.33
N ASP A 295 0.00 9.57 -29.19
CA ASP A 295 0.90 10.72 -29.04
C ASP A 295 1.05 11.20 -27.59
N VAL A 296 0.39 10.56 -26.62
CA VAL A 296 0.43 10.94 -25.21
C VAL A 296 1.15 9.87 -24.39
N GLY A 297 2.12 10.30 -23.58
CA GLY A 297 2.87 9.41 -22.68
C GLY A 297 2.90 9.87 -21.23
N TYR A 298 3.04 8.92 -20.31
CA TYR A 298 3.19 9.13 -18.88
C TYR A 298 4.44 8.41 -18.38
N VAL A 299 5.24 9.07 -17.53
CA VAL A 299 6.51 8.55 -17.00
C VAL A 299 6.67 8.84 -15.51
N MET A 300 7.20 7.87 -14.76
CA MET A 300 7.35 7.93 -13.31
C MET A 300 8.74 8.42 -12.91
N LYS A 301 9.04 9.70 -13.16
CA LYS A 301 10.22 10.38 -12.62
C LYS A 301 10.15 11.88 -12.90
N ALA A 302 10.53 12.71 -11.94
CA ALA A 302 10.89 14.09 -12.24
C ALA A 302 12.12 14.12 -13.14
N MET A 303 12.03 14.76 -14.31
CA MET A 303 13.09 14.76 -15.32
C MET A 303 13.47 16.18 -15.72
N ARG A 304 14.73 16.36 -16.12
CA ARG A 304 15.19 17.59 -16.76
C ARG A 304 14.56 17.67 -18.16
N LYS A 305 14.29 18.89 -18.64
CA LYS A 305 13.67 19.13 -19.96
C LYS A 305 14.40 18.44 -21.12
N SER A 306 15.74 18.41 -21.10
CA SER A 306 16.51 17.70 -22.13
C SER A 306 16.18 16.21 -22.23
N LYS A 307 16.00 15.55 -21.07
CA LYS A 307 15.64 14.12 -21.02
C LYS A 307 14.19 13.86 -21.41
N VAL A 308 13.29 14.79 -21.08
CA VAL A 308 11.89 14.77 -21.55
C VAL A 308 11.85 14.79 -23.08
N GLN A 309 12.64 15.66 -23.71
CA GLN A 309 12.71 15.76 -25.18
C GLN A 309 13.16 14.45 -25.82
N GLU A 310 14.22 13.87 -25.29
CA GLU A 310 14.79 12.63 -25.79
C GLU A 310 13.77 11.49 -25.74
N ILE A 311 13.10 11.32 -24.60
CA ILE A 311 12.07 10.29 -24.42
C ILE A 311 10.90 10.52 -25.37
N ALA A 312 10.41 11.76 -25.46
CA ALA A 312 9.28 12.09 -26.32
C ALA A 312 9.59 11.84 -27.80
N LEU A 313 10.77 12.24 -28.28
CA LEU A 313 11.21 11.99 -29.66
C LEU A 313 11.35 10.50 -29.96
N GLN A 314 12.00 9.73 -29.08
CA GLN A 314 12.18 8.29 -29.25
C GLN A 314 10.84 7.53 -29.33
N ASN A 315 9.82 8.03 -28.60
CA ASN A 315 8.51 7.40 -28.50
C ASN A 315 7.42 8.12 -29.33
N ARG A 316 7.79 9.09 -30.18
CA ARG A 316 6.89 9.87 -31.05
C ARG A 316 5.71 10.53 -30.32
N LEU A 317 5.99 11.08 -29.15
CA LEU A 317 4.98 11.71 -28.30
C LEU A 317 4.86 13.21 -28.61
N SER A 318 3.63 13.70 -28.76
CA SER A 318 3.31 15.13 -28.79
C SER A 318 3.18 15.70 -27.37
N ILE A 319 2.78 14.86 -26.41
CA ILE A 319 2.59 15.23 -25.01
C ILE A 319 3.27 14.19 -24.11
N LEU A 320 4.06 14.66 -23.15
CA LEU A 320 4.64 13.83 -22.10
C LEU A 320 4.27 14.36 -20.72
N VAL A 321 3.69 13.51 -19.89
CA VAL A 321 3.37 13.79 -18.49
C VAL A 321 4.38 13.11 -17.59
N SER A 322 5.10 13.89 -16.80
CA SER A 322 6.04 13.42 -15.78
C SER A 322 5.37 13.45 -14.40
N MET A 323 5.38 12.31 -13.70
CA MET A 323 4.82 12.18 -12.35
C MET A 323 5.92 11.99 -11.30
N THR A 324 5.77 12.67 -10.17
CA THR A 324 6.55 12.41 -8.95
C THR A 324 6.05 11.17 -8.19
N GLU A 325 6.75 10.76 -7.13
CA GLU A 325 6.31 9.67 -6.24
C GLU A 325 4.99 9.96 -5.51
N LYS A 326 4.61 11.23 -5.41
CA LYS A 326 3.29 11.69 -4.90
C LYS A 326 2.30 11.99 -6.03
N TYR A 327 2.62 11.55 -7.25
CA TYR A 327 1.82 11.72 -8.47
C TYR A 327 1.61 13.17 -8.92
N ARG A 328 2.30 14.15 -8.32
CA ARG A 328 2.32 15.53 -8.83
C ARG A 328 2.87 15.52 -10.26
N SER A 329 2.13 16.15 -11.15
CA SER A 329 2.31 16.03 -12.60
C SER A 329 2.88 17.30 -13.20
N THR A 330 3.80 17.15 -14.14
CA THR A 330 4.25 18.21 -15.04
C THR A 330 3.95 17.78 -16.47
N ILE A 331 3.28 18.64 -17.23
CA ILE A 331 2.78 18.36 -18.57
C ILE A 331 3.66 19.10 -19.57
N TYR A 332 4.24 18.36 -20.50
CA TYR A 332 5.10 18.91 -21.55
C TYR A 332 4.46 18.72 -22.91
N LYS A 333 4.43 19.77 -23.74
CA LYS A 333 4.00 19.73 -25.14
C LYS A 333 5.22 19.87 -26.03
N MET A 334 5.39 18.92 -26.95
CA MET A 334 6.49 18.93 -27.90
C MET A 334 6.15 19.85 -29.07
N GLN A 335 7.08 20.75 -29.39
CA GLN A 335 7.06 21.58 -30.58
C GLN A 335 8.18 21.10 -31.53
N PRO A 336 8.19 21.51 -32.81
CA PRO A 336 9.24 21.12 -33.75
C PRO A 336 10.66 21.38 -33.25
N ASP A 337 10.90 22.51 -32.57
CA ASP A 337 12.23 22.95 -32.13
C ASP A 337 12.33 23.19 -30.61
N SER A 338 11.25 23.01 -29.84
CA SER A 338 11.21 23.34 -28.42
C SER A 338 10.28 22.44 -27.61
N ILE A 339 10.34 22.60 -26.28
CA ILE A 339 9.38 21.97 -25.35
C ILE A 339 8.74 23.06 -24.52
N ASP A 340 7.41 23.09 -24.57
CA ASP A 340 6.61 23.93 -23.70
C ASP A 340 6.20 23.16 -22.45
N GLU A 341 6.34 23.80 -21.29
CA GLU A 341 5.80 23.28 -20.04
C GLU A 341 4.38 23.87 -19.89
N LEU A 342 3.35 23.08 -20.20
CA LEU A 342 1.96 23.51 -20.16
C LEU A 342 1.48 23.75 -18.72
N ALA A 343 1.90 22.87 -17.81
CA ALA A 343 1.59 22.95 -16.39
C ALA A 343 2.63 22.20 -15.56
N LYS A 344 2.76 22.58 -14.28
CA LYS A 344 3.76 22.02 -13.36
C LYS A 344 3.20 21.84 -11.97
N ASN A 345 3.57 20.73 -11.34
CA ASN A 345 3.16 20.37 -9.98
C ASN A 345 1.64 20.24 -9.81
N GLU A 346 0.96 19.83 -10.87
CA GLU A 346 -0.49 19.66 -10.90
C GLU A 346 -0.94 18.41 -10.16
N LYS A 347 -2.16 18.47 -9.61
CA LYS A 347 -2.81 17.27 -9.08
C LYS A 347 -3.18 16.34 -10.24
N PRO A 348 -3.08 15.01 -10.07
CA PRO A 348 -3.46 14.05 -11.12
C PRO A 348 -4.83 14.33 -11.72
N LYS A 349 -5.82 14.67 -10.89
CA LYS A 349 -7.20 14.91 -11.33
C LYS A 349 -7.38 16.07 -12.34
N ASN A 350 -6.42 16.99 -12.44
CA ASN A 350 -6.50 18.14 -13.35
C ASN A 350 -5.84 17.86 -14.72
N VAL A 351 -5.06 16.77 -14.83
CA VAL A 351 -4.16 16.57 -15.99
C VAL A 351 -4.93 16.41 -17.30
N VAL A 352 -5.99 15.60 -17.30
CA VAL A 352 -6.80 15.33 -18.51
C VAL A 352 -7.48 16.60 -19.02
N GLU A 353 -8.04 17.40 -18.12
CA GLU A 353 -8.66 18.68 -18.48
C GLU A 353 -7.67 19.65 -19.12
N ILE A 354 -6.47 19.78 -18.54
CA ILE A 354 -5.43 20.68 -19.07
C ILE A 354 -4.98 20.23 -20.47
N ILE A 355 -4.80 18.93 -20.69
CA ILE A 355 -4.40 18.39 -22.00
C ILE A 355 -5.48 18.63 -23.05
N ASN A 356 -6.76 18.46 -22.71
CA ASN A 356 -7.87 18.68 -23.65
C ASN A 356 -8.08 20.16 -24.02
N GLN A 357 -7.59 21.09 -23.19
CA GLN A 357 -7.66 22.54 -23.45
C GLN A 357 -6.47 23.09 -24.24
N SER A 358 -5.40 22.30 -24.41
CA SER A 358 -4.12 22.71 -25.03
C SER A 358 -3.97 22.24 -26.47
#